data_AF-A0AA88E0U2-F1
#
_entry.id   AF-A0AA88E0U2-F1
#
_cell.length_a   1.000
_cell.length_b   1.000
_cell.length_c   1.000
_cell.angle_alpha   90.00
_cell.angle_beta   90.00
_cell.angle_gamma   90.00
#
_symmetry.space_group_name_H-M   'P 1'
#
loop_
_entity.id
_entity.type
_entity.pdbx_description
1 polymer ?
#
loop_
_entity_poly.entity_id
_entity_poly.type
_entity_poly.pdbx_seq_one_letter_code
_entity_poly.pdbx_strand_id
1 'polypeptide(L)'
;MVPPLVREDLLYERFRRMKAPEFEGPTDPIAADNWLIDIQVILDFMRLTEQEKVLCASFALKKDARHWWMTVQMHRDVTTMSWQDFVTEFRSMYYNQEILAAQQDEFMNLRSLLAILDARRWGMAGLTVKLRDGTTTRFVLIL
;
A
#
# COMPACT_ATOMS: atom_id res chain seq x y z
N MET A 1 -20.54 -27.36 -25.36
CA MET A 1 -19.41 -26.85 -24.56
C MET A 1 -19.29 -25.36 -24.87
N VAL A 2 -19.55 -24.47 -23.91
CA VAL A 2 -19.37 -23.03 -24.11
C VAL A 2 -17.85 -22.73 -24.05
N PRO A 3 -17.28 -21.94 -24.98
CA PRO A 3 -15.85 -21.64 -24.97
C PRO A 3 -15.41 -20.95 -23.66
N PRO A 4 -14.17 -21.17 -23.19
CA PRO A 4 -13.64 -20.60 -21.93
C PRO A 4 -13.76 -19.07 -21.86
N LEU A 5 -13.59 -18.38 -23.00
CA LEU A 5 -13.60 -16.92 -23.09
C LEU A 5 -14.96 -16.29 -22.75
N VAL A 6 -16.08 -16.93 -23.12
CA VAL A 6 -17.43 -16.39 -22.90
C VAL A 6 -17.75 -16.28 -21.41
N ARG A 7 -17.16 -17.15 -20.57
CA ARG A 7 -17.40 -17.15 -19.12
C ARG A 7 -16.68 -15.98 -18.44
N GLU A 8 -15.45 -15.69 -18.83
CA GLU A 8 -14.65 -14.59 -18.26
C GLU A 8 -15.24 -13.22 -18.65
N ASP A 9 -15.69 -13.05 -19.90
CA ASP A 9 -16.33 -11.82 -20.35
C ASP A 9 -17.62 -11.52 -19.56
N LEU A 10 -18.44 -12.56 -19.32
CA LEU A 10 -19.67 -12.44 -18.52
C LEU A 10 -19.40 -12.21 -17.03
N LEU A 11 -18.35 -12.83 -16.49
CA LEU A 11 -17.90 -12.61 -15.12
C LEU A 11 -17.48 -11.15 -14.93
N TYR A 12 -16.67 -10.64 -15.86
CA TYR A 12 -16.18 -9.28 -15.86
C TYR A 12 -17.32 -8.26 -15.96
N GLU A 13 -18.24 -8.45 -16.91
CA GLU A 13 -19.43 -7.60 -17.09
C GLU A 13 -20.27 -7.54 -15.80
N ARG A 14 -20.50 -8.70 -15.16
CA ARG A 14 -21.25 -8.77 -13.90
C ARG A 14 -20.50 -8.05 -12.78
N PHE A 15 -19.19 -8.25 -12.66
CA PHE A 15 -18.38 -7.62 -11.62
C PHE A 15 -18.34 -6.09 -11.78
N ARG A 16 -18.13 -5.60 -13.00
CA ARG A 16 -18.12 -4.17 -13.31
C ARG A 16 -19.45 -3.49 -12.97
N ARG A 17 -20.57 -4.18 -13.16
CA ARG A 17 -21.91 -3.67 -12.80
C ARG A 17 -22.11 -3.50 -11.29
N MET A 18 -21.36 -4.23 -10.46
CA MET A 18 -21.38 -4.07 -9.00
C MET A 18 -20.69 -2.78 -8.54
N LYS A 19 -19.96 -2.10 -9.44
CA LYS A 19 -19.18 -0.89 -9.12
C LYS A 19 -18.25 -1.12 -7.92
N ALA A 20 -17.55 -2.25 -7.94
CA ALA A 20 -16.60 -2.59 -6.89
C ALA A 20 -15.56 -1.47 -6.71
N PRO A 21 -15.18 -1.16 -5.46
CA PRO A 21 -14.19 -0.13 -5.20
C PRO A 21 -12.85 -0.52 -5.83
N GLU A 22 -12.23 0.43 -6.51
CA GLU A 22 -10.88 0.27 -7.02
C GLU A 22 -9.87 0.60 -5.93
N PHE A 23 -8.67 0.02 -6.03
CA PHE A 23 -7.61 0.23 -5.05
C PHE A 23 -6.29 0.52 -5.75
N GLU A 24 -5.74 1.70 -5.48
CA GLU A 24 -4.65 2.25 -6.30
C GLU A 24 -3.25 1.99 -5.75
N GLY A 25 -3.08 1.63 -4.48
CA GLY A 25 -1.75 1.52 -3.88
C GLY A 25 -1.63 2.25 -2.55
N PRO A 26 -0.40 2.49 -2.05
CA PRO A 26 -0.10 2.55 -0.63
C PRO A 26 -0.97 3.57 0.09
N THR A 27 -1.94 3.00 0.79
CA THR A 27 -2.80 3.61 1.80
C THR A 27 -2.44 2.94 3.12
N ASP A 28 -2.78 3.53 4.26
CA ASP A 28 -2.61 2.87 5.56
C ASP A 28 -3.34 1.50 5.57
N PRO A 29 -2.93 0.53 6.41
CA PRO A 29 -3.54 -0.79 6.39
C PRO A 29 -5.00 -0.80 6.77
N ILE A 30 -5.50 0.19 7.49
CA ILE A 30 -6.93 0.27 7.82
C ILE A 30 -7.71 0.51 6.52
N ALA A 31 -7.26 1.45 5.67
CA ALA A 31 -7.84 1.65 4.36
C ALA A 31 -7.71 0.42 3.45
N ALA A 32 -6.57 -0.29 3.49
CA ALA A 32 -6.39 -1.54 2.74
C ALA A 32 -7.33 -2.66 3.21
N ASP A 33 -7.49 -2.85 4.52
CA ASP A 33 -8.42 -3.83 5.10
C ASP A 33 -9.89 -3.46 4.82
N ASN A 34 -10.25 -2.19 4.89
CA ASN A 34 -11.59 -1.71 4.53
C ASN A 34 -11.91 -2.04 3.07
N TRP A 35 -10.98 -1.77 2.15
CA TRP A 35 -11.15 -2.16 0.75
C TRP A 35 -11.33 -3.67 0.59
N LEU A 36 -10.56 -4.47 1.33
CA LEU A 36 -10.64 -5.93 1.28
C LEU A 36 -12.00 -6.46 1.79
N ILE A 37 -12.57 -5.82 2.82
CA ILE A 37 -13.91 -6.12 3.32
C ILE A 37 -14.97 -5.76 2.27
N ASP A 38 -14.89 -4.57 1.70
CA ASP A 38 -15.88 -4.10 0.72
C ASP A 38 -15.90 -4.97 -0.53
N ILE A 39 -14.72 -5.34 -1.05
CA ILE A 39 -14.64 -6.21 -2.21
C ILE A 39 -15.10 -7.63 -1.88
N GLN A 40 -14.76 -8.16 -0.69
CA GLN A 40 -15.23 -9.48 -0.24
C GLN A 40 -16.75 -9.60 -0.31
N VAL A 41 -17.47 -8.60 0.22
CA VAL A 41 -18.93 -8.58 0.24
C VAL A 41 -19.51 -8.71 -1.17
N ILE A 42 -18.94 -7.99 -2.14
CA ILE A 42 -19.37 -8.04 -3.55
C ILE A 42 -19.09 -9.42 -4.15
N LEU A 43 -17.89 -9.96 -3.93
CA LEU A 43 -17.47 -11.24 -4.49
C LEU A 43 -18.32 -12.40 -3.95
N ASP A 44 -18.65 -12.38 -2.66
CA ASP A 44 -19.52 -13.37 -2.03
C ASP A 44 -20.98 -13.22 -2.47
N PHE A 45 -21.47 -11.98 -2.60
CA PHE A 45 -22.80 -11.71 -3.15
C PHE A 45 -22.95 -12.26 -4.57
N MET A 46 -21.89 -12.15 -5.38
CA MET A 46 -21.84 -12.69 -6.73
C MET A 46 -21.69 -14.22 -6.79
N ARG A 47 -21.38 -14.87 -5.65
CA ARG A 47 -21.14 -16.32 -5.48
C ARG A 47 -20.01 -16.84 -6.34
N LEU A 48 -18.91 -16.10 -6.39
CA LEU A 48 -17.74 -16.43 -7.19
C LEU A 48 -16.93 -17.58 -6.58
N THR A 49 -16.32 -18.41 -7.43
CA THR A 49 -15.34 -19.39 -6.98
C THR A 49 -14.06 -18.71 -6.48
N GLU A 50 -13.24 -19.43 -5.73
CA GLU A 50 -11.96 -18.91 -5.23
C GLU A 50 -11.09 -18.28 -6.33
N GLN A 51 -10.99 -18.93 -7.50
CA GLN A 51 -10.23 -18.39 -8.63
C GLN A 51 -10.87 -17.15 -9.25
N GLU A 52 -12.21 -17.14 -9.39
CA GLU A 52 -12.95 -15.99 -9.91
C GLU A 52 -12.82 -14.78 -8.96
N LYS A 53 -12.77 -15.02 -7.65
CA LYS A 53 -12.51 -13.97 -6.63
C LYS A 53 -11.16 -13.31 -6.84
N VAL A 54 -10.09 -14.10 -6.97
CA VAL A 54 -8.73 -13.60 -7.20
C VAL A 54 -8.65 -12.82 -8.52
N LEU A 55 -9.30 -13.31 -9.58
CA LEU A 55 -9.33 -12.65 -10.88
C LEU A 55 -10.07 -11.30 -10.83
N CYS A 56 -11.23 -11.24 -10.18
CA CYS A 56 -11.97 -9.98 -10.02
C CYS A 56 -11.23 -8.98 -9.12
N ALA A 57 -10.67 -9.42 -7.99
CA ALA A 57 -9.94 -8.54 -7.09
C ALA A 57 -8.68 -7.98 -7.71
N SER A 58 -7.88 -8.81 -8.38
CA SER A 58 -6.72 -8.34 -9.14
C SER A 58 -7.07 -7.34 -10.24
N PHE A 59 -8.27 -7.45 -10.83
CA PHE A 59 -8.77 -6.46 -11.78
C PHE A 59 -9.09 -5.10 -11.13
N ALA A 60 -9.58 -5.11 -9.88
CA ALA A 60 -9.88 -3.90 -9.11
C ALA A 60 -8.60 -3.18 -8.60
N LEU A 61 -7.44 -3.84 -8.61
CA LEU A 61 -6.16 -3.20 -8.33
C LEU A 61 -5.75 -2.27 -9.48
N LYS A 62 -5.31 -1.06 -9.16
CA LYS A 62 -4.86 0.00 -10.08
C LYS A 62 -3.50 0.53 -9.66
N LYS A 63 -2.89 1.34 -10.53
CA LYS A 63 -1.61 2.04 -10.31
C LYS A 63 -0.57 1.16 -9.59
N ASP A 64 -0.10 1.57 -8.41
CA ASP A 64 0.98 0.90 -7.69
C ASP A 64 0.56 -0.48 -7.17
N ALA A 65 -0.69 -0.63 -6.72
CA ALA A 65 -1.21 -1.94 -6.32
C ALA A 65 -1.25 -2.92 -7.50
N ARG A 66 -1.55 -2.44 -8.71
CA ARG A 66 -1.49 -3.27 -9.93
C ARG A 66 -0.06 -3.68 -10.27
N HIS A 67 0.90 -2.75 -10.17
CA HIS A 67 2.30 -3.07 -10.41
C HIS A 67 2.82 -4.12 -9.43
N TRP A 68 2.49 -3.99 -8.15
CA TRP A 68 2.80 -5.01 -7.15
C TRP A 68 2.18 -6.37 -7.49
N TRP A 69 0.90 -6.40 -7.86
CA TRP A 69 0.26 -7.67 -8.21
C TRP A 69 0.93 -8.37 -9.39
N MET A 70 1.37 -7.62 -10.40
CA MET A 70 2.17 -8.16 -11.51
C MET A 70 3.47 -8.81 -11.02
N THR A 71 4.12 -8.25 -9.99
CA THR A 71 5.30 -8.90 -9.40
C THR A 71 4.94 -10.19 -8.67
N VAL A 72 3.80 -10.28 -7.99
CA VAL A 72 3.33 -11.55 -7.38
C VAL A 72 3.10 -12.60 -8.46
N GLN A 73 2.45 -12.23 -9.56
CA GLN A 73 2.19 -13.13 -10.70
C GLN A 73 3.45 -13.68 -11.36
N MET A 74 4.60 -13.01 -11.23
CA MET A 74 5.89 -13.51 -11.74
C MET A 74 6.51 -14.60 -10.87
N HIS A 75 6.18 -14.62 -9.57
CA HIS A 75 6.86 -15.49 -8.59
C HIS A 75 5.94 -16.56 -7.99
N ARG A 76 4.61 -16.43 -8.16
CA ARG A 76 3.61 -17.41 -7.75
C ARG A 76 2.72 -17.80 -8.91
N ASP A 77 2.30 -19.07 -8.90
CA ASP A 77 1.19 -19.51 -9.73
C ASP A 77 -0.14 -18.97 -9.16
N VAL A 78 -0.69 -17.95 -9.82
CA VAL A 78 -1.97 -17.35 -9.44
C VAL A 78 -3.18 -18.13 -9.97
N THR A 79 -2.99 -19.09 -10.87
CA THR A 79 -4.11 -19.83 -11.48
C THR A 79 -4.72 -20.85 -10.52
N THR A 80 -3.92 -21.30 -9.55
CA THR A 80 -4.32 -22.24 -8.48
C THR A 80 -4.50 -21.54 -7.13
N MET A 81 -4.32 -20.22 -7.09
CA MET A 81 -4.37 -19.44 -5.86
C MET A 81 -5.79 -19.39 -5.29
N SER A 82 -5.93 -19.66 -3.99
CA SER A 82 -7.18 -19.48 -3.28
C SER A 82 -7.42 -18.01 -2.95
N TRP A 83 -8.65 -17.66 -2.59
CA TRP A 83 -8.91 -16.30 -2.12
C TRP A 83 -8.10 -15.97 -0.86
N GLN A 84 -7.96 -16.93 0.06
CA GLN A 84 -7.20 -16.74 1.29
C GLN A 84 -5.70 -16.48 1.03
N ASP A 85 -5.13 -17.11 0.00
CA ASP A 85 -3.76 -16.84 -0.43
C ASP A 85 -3.63 -15.40 -0.95
N PHE A 86 -4.58 -14.93 -1.77
CA PHE A 86 -4.62 -13.54 -2.22
C PHE A 86 -4.67 -12.56 -1.05
N VAL A 87 -5.55 -12.79 -0.07
CA VAL A 87 -5.67 -11.94 1.13
C VAL A 87 -4.35 -11.90 1.90
N THR A 88 -3.66 -13.03 2.00
CA THR A 88 -2.37 -13.13 2.70
C THR A 88 -1.28 -12.33 1.99
N GLU A 89 -1.15 -12.51 0.67
CA GLU A 89 -0.22 -11.72 -0.15
C GLU A 89 -0.54 -10.23 -0.08
N PHE A 90 -1.82 -9.88 -0.25
CA PHE A 90 -2.29 -8.50 -0.21
C PHE A 90 -1.94 -7.81 1.11
N ARG A 91 -2.25 -8.43 2.26
CA ARG A 91 -1.90 -7.87 3.56
C ARG A 91 -0.40 -7.75 3.76
N SER A 92 0.38 -8.74 3.33
CA SER A 92 1.84 -8.71 3.47
C SER A 92 2.48 -7.49 2.79
N MET A 93 1.90 -7.01 1.69
CA MET A 93 2.32 -5.80 1.01
C MET A 93 2.29 -4.59 1.95
N TYR A 94 1.20 -4.41 2.69
CA TYR A 94 0.95 -3.23 3.52
C TYR A 94 1.67 -3.29 4.87
N TYR A 95 1.65 -4.45 5.55
CA TYR A 95 2.38 -4.60 6.81
C TYR A 95 3.89 -4.39 6.63
N ASN A 96 4.46 -4.83 5.51
CA ASN A 96 5.87 -4.54 5.20
C ASN A 96 6.10 -3.04 4.96
N GLN A 97 5.18 -2.35 4.28
CA GLN A 97 5.31 -0.91 4.05
C GLN A 97 5.17 -0.09 5.34
N GLU A 98 4.26 -0.46 6.26
CA GLU A 98 4.18 0.19 7.57
C GLU A 98 5.46 0.05 8.38
N ILE A 99 6.01 -1.16 8.44
CA ILE A 99 7.26 -1.41 9.16
C ILE A 99 8.38 -0.57 8.56
N LEU A 100 8.46 -0.51 7.23
CA LEU A 100 9.45 0.33 6.53
C LEU A 100 9.22 1.83 6.80
N ALA A 101 7.98 2.31 6.84
CA ALA A 101 7.66 3.69 7.15
C ALA A 101 8.02 4.05 8.60
N ALA A 102 7.68 3.19 9.57
CA ALA A 102 8.04 3.38 10.98
C ALA A 102 9.56 3.42 11.17
N GLN A 103 10.31 2.56 10.47
CA GLN A 103 11.77 2.57 10.47
C GLN A 103 12.35 3.86 9.87
N GLN A 104 11.74 4.39 8.80
CA GLN A 104 12.15 5.66 8.22
C GLN A 104 11.89 6.83 9.19
N ASP A 105 10.73 6.86 9.85
CA ASP A 105 10.40 7.89 10.83
C ASP A 105 11.34 7.85 12.04
N GLU A 106 11.64 6.67 12.56
CA GLU A 106 12.63 6.50 13.64
C GLU A 106 14.01 7.00 13.20
N PHE A 107 14.45 6.64 11.99
CA PHE A 107 15.71 7.12 11.44
C PHE A 107 15.75 8.65 11.28
N MET A 108 14.67 9.26 10.80
CA MET A 108 14.56 10.70 10.65
C MET A 108 14.56 11.42 12.01
N ASN A 109 13.87 10.85 13.01
CA ASN A 109 13.88 11.36 14.39
C ASN A 109 15.28 11.29 15.00
N LEU A 110 15.98 10.16 14.85
CA LEU A 110 17.35 10.00 15.33
C LEU A 110 18.30 11.01 14.67
N ARG A 111 18.19 11.22 13.36
CA ARG A 111 18.99 12.25 12.65
C ARG A 111 18.70 13.66 13.15
N SER A 112 17.44 13.99 13.39
CA SER A 112 17.04 15.29 13.95
C SER A 112 17.64 15.50 15.34
N LEU A 113 17.53 14.51 16.23
CA LEU A 113 18.12 14.55 17.57
C LEU A 113 19.65 14.69 17.51
N LEU A 114 20.33 13.93 16.65
CA LEU A 114 21.78 14.05 16.46
C LEU A 114 22.18 15.45 15.98
N ALA A 115 21.44 16.05 15.04
CA ALA A 115 21.69 17.40 14.59
C ALA A 115 21.52 18.44 15.72
N ILE A 116 20.52 18.26 16.61
CA ILE A 116 20.31 19.10 17.79
C ILE A 116 21.47 18.94 18.79
N LEU A 117 21.89 17.70 19.06
CA LEU A 117 23.02 17.40 19.95
C LEU A 117 24.33 17.96 19.40
N ASP A 118 24.56 17.87 18.09
CA ASP A 118 25.70 18.49 17.43
C ASP A 118 25.66 20.02 17.57
N ALA A 119 24.53 20.66 17.28
CA ALA A 119 24.37 22.10 17.46
C ALA A 119 24.65 22.52 18.93
N ARG A 120 24.21 21.72 19.91
CA ARG A 120 24.48 21.95 21.33
C ARG A 120 25.96 21.76 21.68
N ARG A 121 26.60 20.71 21.16
CA ARG A 121 28.03 20.41 21.37
C ARG A 121 28.93 21.52 20.84
N TRP A 122 28.58 22.11 19.71
CA TRP A 122 29.31 23.23 19.10
C TRP A 122 28.94 24.61 19.69
N GLY A 123 28.10 24.66 20.73
CA GLY A 123 27.68 25.93 21.35
C GLY A 123 26.84 26.82 20.42
N MET A 124 26.22 26.24 19.38
CA MET A 124 25.46 26.97 18.36
C MET A 124 24.03 27.33 18.82
N ALA A 125 23.68 27.01 20.07
CA ALA A 125 22.39 27.34 20.65
C ALA A 125 22.19 28.86 20.74
N GLY A 126 21.12 29.38 20.14
CA GLY A 126 20.85 30.81 20.08
C GLY A 126 21.50 31.54 18.88
N LEU A 127 22.30 30.85 18.06
CA LEU A 127 22.81 31.41 16.81
C LEU A 127 21.78 31.30 15.69
N THR A 128 21.74 32.34 14.86
CA THR A 128 20.91 32.37 13.67
C THR A 128 21.81 32.08 12.47
N VAL A 129 21.56 30.97 11.76
CA VAL A 129 22.39 30.56 10.62
C VAL A 129 21.66 30.90 9.33
N LYS A 130 22.32 31.63 8.42
CA LYS A 130 21.85 31.84 7.05
C LYS A 130 22.35 30.70 6.17
N LEU A 131 21.41 29.91 5.63
CA LEU A 131 21.67 28.86 4.66
C LEU A 131 22.03 29.49 3.29
N ARG A 132 22.69 28.72 2.41
CA ARG A 132 23.18 29.18 1.10
C ARG A 132 22.08 29.65 0.14
N ASP A 133 20.84 29.24 0.38
CA ASP A 133 19.63 29.65 -0.33
C ASP A 133 19.05 30.98 0.20
N GLY A 134 19.67 31.59 1.22
CA GLY A 134 19.22 32.81 1.88
C GLY A 134 18.27 32.59 3.05
N THR A 135 17.85 31.35 3.31
CA THR A 135 16.92 31.01 4.40
C THR A 135 17.61 31.17 5.75
N THR A 136 17.00 31.94 6.65
CA THR A 136 17.55 32.23 7.98
C THR A 136 16.85 31.36 9.02
N THR A 137 17.54 30.35 9.54
CA THR A 137 16.97 29.41 10.53
C THR A 137 17.51 29.71 11.92
N ARG A 138 16.60 29.87 12.89
CA ARG A 138 16.93 30.14 14.30
C ARG A 138 16.80 28.85 15.10
N PHE A 139 17.90 28.40 15.71
CA PHE A 139 17.88 27.21 16.57
C PHE A 139 17.51 27.61 18.00
N VAL A 140 16.37 27.11 18.48
CA VAL A 140 15.85 27.34 19.85
C VAL A 140 16.17 26.12 20.70
N LEU A 141 16.76 26.33 21.87
CA LEU A 141 16.93 25.29 22.90
C LEU A 141 15.55 24.87 23.40
N ILE A 142 15.17 23.61 23.18
CA ILE A 142 14.10 22.96 23.95
C ILE A 142 14.82 22.18 25.04
N LEU A 143 14.65 22.62 26.29
CA LEU A 143 15.19 21.99 27.50
C LEU A 143 14.39 20.75 27.88
#